data_AF-A0A0E0AIR2-F1
#
_entry.id   AF-A0A0E0AIR2-F1
#
_cell.length_a   1.000
_cell.length_b   1.000
_cell.length_c   1.000
_cell.angle_alpha   90.00
_cell.angle_beta   90.00
_cell.angle_gamma   90.00
#
_symmetry.space_group_name_H-M   'P 1'
#
loop_
_entity.id
_entity.type
_entity.pdbx_description
1 polymer ?
#
loop_
_entity_poly.entity_id
_entity_poly.type
_entity_poly.pdbx_seq_one_letter_code
_entity_poly.pdbx_strand_id
1 'polypeptide(L)'
;MGSSPPRPQMKRSTPHMLVAALVFLVLLFVAGAAVTLHHKDRRPISPSTSPAAAEKITLSRKMLRDKRAEAPAASSDGGGRSEPLPRGIVQGESNLEMVSMVGDPEHGRQKASRSLLAIPVGIKNKAAVDKLVSKFPAEEFALMLFHYDGAVEQWGDLEWHGRAVHVAAAGQTKWWFAKRFLHPDVVAEYDYVFLWDEDVEVDAFDPARYLAIVRREGLEVSQPALARGSEIHHGITARQTVAGGGGEGGDVHRRFYRRARPRCDEGSTAPPCTGWVEMMVPVFSRAAWRCTWGMVQNDLVHGWGLDYKLGYCAQGDRTMKVGVVDSEYVMHRGIPSLGGGGGWSASAGRIAVRRRSFAEMQIFNRRWKEAVAADASWADPYPETAAA
;
A
#
# COMPACT_ATOMS: atom_id res chain seq x y z
N MET A 1 73.25 5.52 13.79
CA MET A 1 72.11 5.15 14.65
C MET A 1 70.88 5.79 14.00
N GLY A 2 70.19 5.12 13.07
CA GLY A 2 69.13 4.11 13.31
C GLY A 2 67.78 4.85 13.30
N SER A 3 66.73 4.56 12.51
CA SER A 3 66.30 3.34 11.82
C SER A 3 65.16 3.71 10.85
N SER A 4 65.13 3.10 9.66
CA SER A 4 64.07 3.26 8.63
C SER A 4 62.72 2.68 9.07
N PRO A 5 61.58 3.15 8.52
CA PRO A 5 60.26 2.59 8.83
C PRO A 5 60.05 1.22 8.15
N PRO A 6 59.19 0.34 8.69
CA PRO A 6 58.98 -1.00 8.13
C PRO A 6 58.08 -0.94 6.90
N ARG A 7 58.42 -1.75 5.88
CA ARG A 7 57.57 -2.03 4.72
C ARG A 7 56.33 -2.85 5.14
N PRO A 8 55.19 -2.71 4.44
CA PRO A 8 54.02 -3.54 4.70
C PRO A 8 54.29 -4.99 4.28
N GLN A 9 54.04 -5.94 5.19
CA GLN A 9 54.04 -7.36 4.86
C GLN A 9 52.77 -7.71 4.06
N MET A 10 52.95 -8.17 2.82
CA MET A 10 51.92 -8.94 2.11
C MET A 10 51.66 -10.23 2.88
N LYS A 11 50.45 -10.38 3.44
CA LYS A 11 49.96 -11.66 3.94
C LYS A 11 49.90 -12.64 2.76
N ARG A 12 50.76 -13.65 2.77
CA ARG A 12 50.64 -14.84 1.89
C ARG A 12 49.33 -15.54 2.24
N SER A 13 48.38 -15.58 1.30
CA SER A 13 47.21 -16.45 1.41
C SER A 13 47.69 -17.90 1.42
N THR A 14 47.30 -18.65 2.44
CA THR A 14 47.55 -20.08 2.54
C THR A 14 46.80 -20.82 1.40
N PRO A 15 47.42 -21.80 0.72
CA PRO A 15 46.84 -22.48 -0.43
C PRO A 15 45.62 -23.37 -0.08
N HIS A 16 45.28 -23.52 1.20
CA HIS A 16 44.17 -24.37 1.65
C HIS A 16 42.77 -23.75 1.45
N MET A 17 42.64 -22.42 1.38
CA MET A 17 41.33 -21.78 1.14
C MET A 17 40.89 -21.86 -0.33
N LEU A 18 41.82 -21.88 -1.29
CA LEU A 18 41.50 -22.01 -2.71
C LEU A 18 41.08 -23.45 -3.09
N VAL A 19 41.64 -24.46 -2.43
CA VAL A 19 41.27 -25.87 -2.68
C VAL A 19 39.87 -26.18 -2.15
N ALA A 20 39.47 -25.62 -1.00
CA ALA A 20 38.12 -25.80 -0.46
C ALA A 20 37.04 -25.12 -1.34
N ALA A 21 37.33 -23.94 -1.88
CA ALA A 21 36.41 -23.24 -2.79
C ALA A 21 36.25 -23.94 -4.14
N LEU A 22 37.32 -24.54 -4.68
CA LEU A 22 37.29 -25.34 -5.92
C LEU A 22 36.51 -26.65 -5.76
N VAL A 23 36.63 -27.34 -4.62
CA VAL A 23 35.84 -28.56 -4.34
C VAL A 23 34.35 -28.26 -4.21
N PHE A 24 33.98 -27.10 -3.63
CA PHE A 24 32.57 -26.70 -3.50
C PHE A 24 31.96 -26.29 -4.84
N LEU A 25 32.73 -25.65 -5.74
CA LEU A 25 32.27 -25.30 -7.08
C LEU A 25 32.14 -26.52 -8.01
N VAL A 26 33.01 -27.52 -7.88
CA VAL A 26 32.92 -28.79 -8.63
C VAL A 26 31.71 -29.61 -8.17
N LEU A 27 31.39 -29.64 -6.88
CA LEU A 27 30.18 -30.33 -6.38
C LEU A 27 28.88 -29.67 -6.85
N LEU A 28 28.83 -28.34 -6.97
CA LEU A 28 27.68 -27.63 -7.54
C LEU A 28 27.55 -27.85 -9.06
N PHE A 29 28.67 -28.02 -9.78
CA PHE A 29 28.63 -28.34 -11.22
C PHE A 29 28.27 -29.81 -11.50
N VAL A 30 28.68 -30.75 -10.64
CA VAL A 30 28.30 -32.18 -10.77
C VAL A 30 26.83 -32.40 -10.36
N ALA A 31 26.30 -31.63 -9.39
CA ALA A 31 24.87 -31.66 -9.07
C ALA A 31 24.00 -30.95 -10.14
N GLY A 32 24.53 -29.91 -10.79
CA GLY A 32 23.83 -29.17 -11.87
C GLY A 32 23.88 -29.85 -13.24
N ALA A 33 24.86 -30.70 -13.52
CA ALA A 33 25.00 -31.40 -14.81
C ALA A 33 24.23 -32.73 -14.89
N ALA A 34 23.60 -33.20 -13.81
CA ALA A 34 22.78 -34.42 -13.83
C ALA A 34 21.33 -34.19 -14.31
N VAL A 35 20.94 -32.96 -14.67
CA VAL A 35 19.59 -32.64 -15.17
C VAL A 35 19.69 -31.89 -16.50
N THR A 36 20.31 -32.50 -17.50
CA THR A 36 20.04 -32.18 -18.91
C THR A 36 20.14 -33.43 -19.78
N LEU A 37 18.95 -33.88 -20.20
CA LEU A 37 18.62 -34.52 -21.48
C LEU A 37 19.65 -35.51 -22.06
N HIS A 38 19.45 -36.79 -21.81
CA HIS A 38 19.88 -37.83 -22.73
C HIS A 38 18.66 -38.58 -23.31
N HIS A 39 18.32 -38.16 -24.53
CA HIS A 39 17.56 -38.94 -25.51
C HIS A 39 18.29 -40.29 -25.70
N LYS A 40 17.59 -41.42 -25.59
CA LYS A 40 18.15 -42.71 -26.02
C LYS A 40 17.07 -43.59 -26.63
N ASP A 41 17.26 -43.88 -27.91
CA ASP A 41 16.50 -44.84 -28.69
C ASP A 41 16.49 -46.23 -28.03
N ARG A 42 15.31 -46.85 -28.03
CA ARG A 42 15.05 -48.20 -27.53
C ARG A 42 15.30 -49.25 -28.62
N ARG A 43 15.94 -50.37 -28.26
CA ARG A 43 15.68 -51.73 -28.79
C ARG A 43 15.80 -52.77 -27.65
N PRO A 44 15.14 -53.93 -27.74
CA PRO A 44 14.10 -54.32 -26.79
C PRO A 44 14.57 -55.31 -25.72
N ILE A 45 13.98 -55.20 -24.52
CA ILE A 45 13.96 -56.27 -23.52
C ILE A 45 12.50 -56.63 -23.28
N SER A 46 12.19 -57.91 -23.48
CA SER A 46 10.86 -58.54 -23.28
C SER A 46 10.46 -58.59 -21.79
N PRO A 47 9.15 -58.77 -21.50
CA PRO A 47 8.49 -58.12 -20.39
C PRO A 47 8.54 -58.93 -19.09
N SER A 48 8.85 -58.27 -17.98
CA SER A 48 8.37 -58.69 -16.67
C SER A 48 7.22 -57.78 -16.26
N THR A 49 6.10 -58.44 -15.99
CA THR A 49 4.79 -57.92 -15.61
C THR A 49 4.80 -57.17 -14.29
N SER A 50 4.45 -55.88 -14.33
CA SER A 50 3.56 -55.25 -13.35
C SER A 50 3.03 -53.92 -13.91
N PRO A 51 1.72 -53.64 -13.92
CA PRO A 51 1.20 -52.40 -14.49
C PRO A 51 1.47 -51.26 -13.52
N ALA A 52 2.49 -50.44 -13.80
CA ALA A 52 2.59 -49.11 -13.24
C ALA A 52 1.42 -48.30 -13.81
N ALA A 53 0.44 -47.98 -12.96
CA ALA A 53 -0.66 -47.10 -13.30
C ALA A 53 -0.08 -45.74 -13.71
N ALA A 54 -0.09 -45.45 -15.02
CA ALA A 54 0.05 -44.10 -15.51
C ALA A 54 -1.22 -43.36 -15.09
N GLU A 55 -1.16 -42.64 -13.97
CA GLU A 55 -2.24 -41.77 -13.54
C GLU A 55 -2.35 -40.62 -14.55
N LYS A 56 -3.26 -40.77 -15.51
CA LYS A 56 -3.63 -39.69 -16.43
C LYS A 56 -4.18 -38.55 -15.59
N ILE A 57 -3.49 -37.41 -15.57
CA ILE A 57 -4.03 -36.14 -15.07
C ILE A 57 -5.27 -35.83 -15.91
N THR A 58 -6.43 -36.22 -15.39
CA THR A 58 -7.71 -36.04 -16.08
C THR A 58 -8.27 -34.74 -15.56
N LEU A 59 -8.05 -33.64 -16.29
CA LEU A 59 -8.65 -32.35 -15.96
C LEU A 59 -10.17 -32.51 -16.00
N SER A 60 -10.84 -32.31 -14.87
CA SER A 60 -12.29 -32.47 -14.79
C SER A 60 -12.97 -31.45 -15.72
N ARG A 61 -14.01 -31.86 -16.46
CA ARG A 61 -14.81 -30.95 -17.31
C ARG A 61 -15.36 -29.74 -16.54
N LYS A 62 -15.46 -29.86 -15.20
CA LYS A 62 -15.83 -28.75 -14.31
C LYS A 62 -14.76 -27.64 -14.27
N MET A 63 -13.47 -28.01 -14.30
CA MET A 63 -12.34 -27.06 -14.35
C MET A 63 -12.21 -26.35 -15.70
N LEU A 64 -12.73 -26.96 -16.78
CA LEU A 64 -12.74 -26.40 -18.14
C LEU A 64 -13.96 -25.52 -18.43
N ARG A 65 -14.88 -25.37 -17.46
CA ARG A 65 -16.15 -24.67 -17.67
C ARG A 65 -15.96 -23.18 -17.37
N ASP A 66 -15.69 -22.43 -18.43
CA ASP A 66 -15.66 -20.97 -18.40
C ASP A 66 -17.09 -20.43 -18.23
N LYS A 67 -17.40 -19.84 -17.07
CA LYS A 67 -18.66 -19.10 -16.86
C LYS A 67 -18.48 -17.71 -17.47
N ARG A 68 -18.49 -17.63 -18.80
CA ARG A 68 -18.51 -16.34 -19.49
C ARG A 68 -19.79 -15.59 -19.13
N ALA A 69 -19.66 -14.51 -18.37
CA ALA A 69 -20.65 -13.43 -18.39
C ALA A 69 -20.56 -12.75 -19.76
N GLU A 70 -21.70 -12.60 -20.42
CA GLU A 70 -21.81 -11.94 -21.71
C GLU A 70 -21.41 -10.46 -21.54
N ALA A 71 -20.24 -10.08 -22.05
CA ALA A 71 -19.80 -8.69 -22.00
C ALA A 71 -20.70 -7.85 -22.92
N PRO A 72 -21.17 -6.66 -22.49
CA PRO A 72 -21.93 -5.78 -23.36
C PRO A 72 -21.05 -5.34 -24.54
N ALA A 73 -21.64 -5.31 -25.74
CA ALA A 73 -20.97 -4.91 -26.97
C ALA A 73 -20.41 -3.49 -26.82
N ALA A 74 -19.08 -3.37 -26.73
CA ALA A 74 -18.41 -2.08 -26.71
C ALA A 74 -18.61 -1.39 -28.07
N SER A 75 -19.25 -0.22 -28.03
CA SER A 75 -19.38 0.70 -29.16
C SER A 75 -17.99 1.13 -29.64
N SER A 76 -17.71 0.89 -30.91
CA SER A 76 -16.52 1.39 -31.58
C SER A 76 -16.61 2.90 -31.79
N ASP A 77 -15.66 3.64 -31.26
CA ASP A 77 -15.28 4.93 -31.85
C ASP A 77 -13.75 5.09 -31.85
N GLY A 78 -13.28 5.81 -32.85
CA GLY A 78 -12.05 5.56 -33.59
C GLY A 78 -10.72 5.94 -32.95
N GLY A 79 -9.64 5.32 -33.47
CA GLY A 79 -8.27 5.75 -33.18
C GLY A 79 -7.18 4.67 -33.24
N GLY A 80 -7.04 3.95 -34.35
CA GLY A 80 -5.72 3.54 -34.88
C GLY A 80 -4.69 2.88 -33.96
N ARG A 81 -4.99 1.71 -33.39
CA ARG A 81 -3.99 0.64 -33.17
C ARG A 81 -4.73 -0.68 -33.10
N SER A 82 -4.31 -1.67 -33.89
CA SER A 82 -4.78 -3.05 -33.65
C SER A 82 -4.27 -3.42 -32.26
N GLU A 83 -5.17 -3.64 -31.30
CA GLU A 83 -4.73 -4.16 -30.00
C GLU A 83 -3.93 -5.45 -30.24
N PRO A 84 -2.75 -5.61 -29.63
CA PRO A 84 -1.93 -6.80 -29.84
C PRO A 84 -2.60 -8.07 -29.31
N LEU A 85 -3.64 -7.93 -28.48
CA LEU A 85 -4.36 -9.03 -27.84
C LEU A 85 -5.74 -9.23 -28.47
N PRO A 86 -6.19 -10.48 -28.66
CA PRO A 86 -7.56 -10.77 -29.09
C PRO A 86 -8.61 -10.16 -28.14
N ARG A 87 -9.71 -9.64 -28.72
CA ARG A 87 -10.84 -9.12 -27.92
C ARG A 87 -11.35 -10.19 -26.96
N GLY A 88 -11.55 -9.81 -25.70
CA GLY A 88 -12.09 -10.68 -24.66
C GLY A 88 -11.07 -11.60 -23.98
N ILE A 89 -9.76 -11.48 -24.27
CA ILE A 89 -8.72 -12.18 -23.50
C ILE A 89 -8.24 -11.38 -22.27
N VAL A 90 -8.36 -10.05 -22.32
CA VAL A 90 -7.92 -9.17 -21.24
C VAL A 90 -8.91 -9.24 -20.08
N GLN A 91 -8.42 -9.69 -18.92
CA GLN A 91 -9.11 -9.53 -17.64
C GLN A 91 -8.55 -8.27 -16.98
N GLY A 92 -9.40 -7.26 -16.85
CA GLY A 92 -8.98 -5.92 -16.47
C GLY A 92 -8.78 -5.72 -14.96
N GLU A 93 -9.27 -6.63 -14.12
CA GLU A 93 -9.27 -6.48 -12.66
C GLU A 93 -8.85 -7.79 -11.96
N SER A 94 -8.35 -7.66 -10.73
CA SER A 94 -7.94 -8.74 -9.84
C SER A 94 -8.20 -8.33 -8.38
N ASN A 95 -7.85 -9.20 -7.43
CA ASN A 95 -7.89 -8.93 -6.00
C ASN A 95 -6.62 -9.47 -5.30
N LEU A 96 -6.57 -9.36 -3.96
CA LEU A 96 -5.50 -9.89 -3.11
C LEU A 96 -5.86 -11.24 -2.45
N GLU A 97 -6.94 -11.91 -2.89
CA GLU A 97 -7.33 -13.21 -2.33
C GLU A 97 -6.32 -14.28 -2.73
N MET A 98 -5.81 -15.01 -1.74
CA MET A 98 -4.90 -16.13 -1.99
C MET A 98 -5.69 -17.35 -2.47
N VAL A 99 -5.40 -17.81 -3.68
CA VAL A 99 -6.04 -18.98 -4.30
C VAL A 99 -5.16 -20.23 -4.17
N SER A 100 -5.78 -21.40 -4.04
CA SER A 100 -5.05 -22.67 -4.00
C SER A 100 -4.30 -22.91 -5.32
N MET A 101 -3.05 -23.38 -5.21
CA MET A 101 -2.25 -23.78 -6.38
C MET A 101 -2.74 -25.08 -7.04
N VAL A 102 -3.61 -25.83 -6.35
CA VAL A 102 -4.12 -27.13 -6.81
C VAL A 102 -5.63 -27.19 -6.63
N GLY A 103 -6.31 -27.79 -7.61
CA GLY A 103 -7.76 -27.96 -7.58
C GLY A 103 -8.48 -26.84 -8.32
N ASP A 104 -9.79 -26.75 -8.07
CA ASP A 104 -10.65 -25.73 -8.65
C ASP A 104 -10.62 -24.48 -7.75
N PRO A 105 -10.09 -23.33 -8.20
CA PRO A 105 -9.98 -22.12 -7.40
C PRO A 105 -11.34 -21.53 -6.99
N GLU A 106 -12.42 -21.92 -7.68
CA GLU A 106 -13.79 -21.51 -7.32
C GLU A 106 -14.35 -22.32 -6.14
N HIS A 107 -13.77 -23.49 -5.84
CA HIS A 107 -14.20 -24.29 -4.69
C HIS A 107 -13.62 -23.75 -3.40
N GLY A 108 -14.50 -23.28 -2.51
CA GLY A 108 -14.10 -22.73 -1.21
C GLY A 108 -13.73 -21.25 -1.26
N ARG A 109 -14.05 -20.55 -2.37
CA ARG A 109 -13.92 -19.08 -2.45
C ARG A 109 -14.65 -18.46 -1.26
N GLN A 110 -13.88 -17.84 -0.38
CA GLN A 110 -14.43 -17.15 0.78
C GLN A 110 -15.21 -15.92 0.31
N LYS A 111 -16.13 -15.44 1.15
CA LYS A 111 -16.87 -14.22 0.86
C LYS A 111 -15.85 -13.08 0.76
N ALA A 112 -15.83 -12.38 -0.38
CA ALA A 112 -14.86 -11.33 -0.63
C ALA A 112 -14.90 -10.26 0.47
N SER A 113 -13.73 -9.99 1.05
CA SER A 113 -13.54 -8.88 1.98
C SER A 113 -13.90 -7.58 1.26
N ARG A 114 -14.68 -6.73 1.93
CA ARG A 114 -15.20 -5.49 1.33
C ARG A 114 -14.21 -4.34 1.42
N SER A 115 -13.21 -4.45 2.28
CA SER A 115 -12.24 -3.38 2.51
C SER A 115 -10.83 -3.95 2.60
N LEU A 116 -9.84 -3.10 2.33
CA LEU A 116 -8.42 -3.42 2.44
C LEU A 116 -7.78 -2.56 3.52
N LEU A 117 -7.01 -3.17 4.42
CA LEU A 117 -6.09 -2.50 5.32
C LEU A 117 -4.65 -2.71 4.85
N ALA A 118 -4.00 -1.63 4.45
CA ALA A 118 -2.60 -1.60 4.01
C ALA A 118 -1.76 -0.74 4.97
N ILE A 119 -0.72 -1.32 5.57
CA ILE A 119 0.07 -0.67 6.63
C ILE A 119 1.57 -0.92 6.40
N PRO A 120 2.44 0.12 6.46
CA PRO A 120 3.87 -0.07 6.56
C PRO A 120 4.25 -0.57 7.94
N VAL A 121 4.99 -1.67 8.01
CA VAL A 121 5.31 -2.33 9.28
C VAL A 121 6.80 -2.52 9.47
N GLY A 122 7.23 -2.36 10.72
CA GLY A 122 8.54 -2.78 11.19
C GLY A 122 8.45 -3.61 12.46
N ILE A 123 9.37 -4.56 12.60
CA ILE A 123 9.36 -5.56 13.68
C ILE A 123 9.42 -4.93 15.08
N LYS A 124 10.02 -3.74 15.19
CA LYS A 124 10.09 -2.98 16.45
C LYS A 124 8.73 -2.52 16.95
N ASN A 125 7.74 -2.39 16.07
CA ASN A 125 6.40 -1.93 16.41
C ASN A 125 5.34 -3.05 16.34
N LYS A 126 5.79 -4.31 16.24
CA LYS A 126 4.93 -5.49 16.08
C LYS A 126 3.76 -5.56 17.07
N ALA A 127 3.99 -5.27 18.35
CA ALA A 127 2.94 -5.33 19.36
C ALA A 127 1.84 -4.27 19.16
N ALA A 128 2.18 -3.08 18.67
CA ALA A 128 1.19 -2.05 18.35
C ALA A 128 0.39 -2.45 17.10
N VAL A 129 1.08 -2.95 16.07
CA VAL A 129 0.43 -3.43 14.85
C VAL A 129 -0.48 -4.63 15.12
N ASP A 130 -0.10 -5.55 15.99
CA ASP A 130 -0.96 -6.67 16.39
C ASP A 130 -2.27 -6.20 17.02
N LYS A 131 -2.20 -5.26 17.97
CA LYS A 131 -3.39 -4.60 18.52
C LYS A 131 -4.20 -3.88 17.45
N LEU A 132 -3.54 -3.21 16.50
CA LEU A 132 -4.21 -2.53 15.39
C LEU A 132 -4.99 -3.54 14.55
N VAL A 133 -4.33 -4.56 14.02
CA VAL A 133 -4.92 -5.58 13.15
C VAL A 133 -6.02 -6.37 13.86
N SER A 134 -5.91 -6.59 15.17
CA SER A 134 -6.95 -7.27 15.96
C SER A 134 -8.33 -6.59 15.92
N LYS A 135 -8.39 -5.28 15.61
CA LYS A 135 -9.67 -4.57 15.43
C LYS A 135 -10.34 -4.84 14.08
N PHE A 136 -9.63 -5.40 13.11
CA PHE A 136 -10.10 -5.56 11.73
C PHE A 136 -10.48 -7.02 11.42
N PRO A 137 -11.78 -7.36 11.43
CA PRO A 137 -12.25 -8.74 11.25
C PRO A 137 -11.94 -9.28 9.85
N ALA A 138 -11.58 -10.56 9.77
CA ALA A 138 -11.14 -11.20 8.53
C ALA A 138 -12.23 -11.28 7.45
N GLU A 139 -13.48 -11.32 7.87
CA GLU A 139 -14.66 -11.43 7.02
C GLU A 139 -14.96 -10.12 6.26
N GLU A 140 -14.43 -8.99 6.75
CA GLU A 140 -14.64 -7.67 6.15
C GLU A 140 -13.36 -7.05 5.60
N PHE A 141 -12.19 -7.42 6.13
CA PHE A 141 -10.92 -6.79 5.81
C PHE A 141 -9.86 -7.77 5.32
N ALA A 142 -9.41 -7.54 4.09
CA ALA A 142 -8.14 -8.05 3.60
C ALA A 142 -6.99 -7.26 4.26
N LEU A 143 -5.86 -7.92 4.46
CA LEU A 143 -4.68 -7.32 5.08
C LEU A 143 -3.50 -7.34 4.13
N MET A 144 -2.80 -6.21 4.06
CA MET A 144 -1.54 -6.10 3.32
C MET A 144 -0.50 -5.37 4.17
N LEU A 145 0.63 -6.03 4.42
CA LEU A 145 1.71 -5.49 5.24
C LEU A 145 2.90 -5.10 4.36
N PHE A 146 3.37 -3.86 4.50
CA PHE A 146 4.56 -3.37 3.82
C PHE A 146 5.77 -3.38 4.76
N HIS A 147 6.54 -4.46 4.71
CA HIS A 147 7.72 -4.66 5.55
C HIS A 147 8.88 -3.79 5.07
N TYR A 148 8.98 -2.59 5.62
CA TYR A 148 10.03 -1.64 5.27
C TYR A 148 11.40 -2.00 5.87
N ASP A 149 11.44 -2.95 6.81
CA ASP A 149 12.67 -3.47 7.41
C ASP A 149 13.03 -4.88 6.92
N GLY A 150 12.18 -5.49 6.08
CA GLY A 150 12.36 -6.83 5.51
C GLY A 150 12.12 -7.98 6.47
N ALA A 151 11.67 -7.72 7.70
CA ALA A 151 11.53 -8.74 8.74
C ALA A 151 10.17 -9.47 8.66
N VAL A 152 9.95 -10.26 7.61
CA VAL A 152 8.67 -10.99 7.39
C VAL A 152 8.50 -12.16 8.35
N GLU A 153 9.48 -13.06 8.42
CA GLU A 153 9.40 -14.33 9.18
C GLU A 153 9.10 -14.13 10.68
N GLN A 154 9.56 -13.01 11.24
CA GLN A 154 9.42 -12.69 12.66
C GLN A 154 7.98 -12.34 13.07
N TRP A 155 7.04 -12.29 12.11
CA TRP A 155 5.61 -12.11 12.37
C TRP A 155 4.83 -13.44 12.38
N GLY A 156 5.48 -14.57 12.07
CA GLY A 156 4.82 -15.86 11.86
C GLY A 156 4.11 -16.47 13.08
N ASP A 157 4.36 -15.94 14.28
CA ASP A 157 3.70 -16.30 15.53
C ASP A 157 2.35 -15.60 15.77
N LEU A 158 1.96 -14.63 14.94
CA LEU A 158 0.66 -13.96 15.05
C LEU A 158 -0.42 -14.75 14.29
N GLU A 159 -1.58 -14.95 14.92
CA GLU A 159 -2.66 -15.79 14.36
C GLU A 159 -3.14 -15.33 12.98
N TRP A 160 -3.17 -14.02 12.75
CA TRP A 160 -3.60 -13.42 11.49
C TRP A 160 -2.50 -13.37 10.42
N HIS A 161 -1.25 -13.76 10.72
CA HIS A 161 -0.14 -13.74 9.77
C HIS A 161 -0.48 -14.49 8.48
N GLY A 162 -1.03 -15.70 8.61
CA GLY A 162 -1.31 -16.58 7.48
C GLY A 162 -2.37 -16.06 6.50
N ARG A 163 -3.16 -15.04 6.86
CA ARG A 163 -4.17 -14.43 5.98
C ARG A 163 -3.75 -13.09 5.39
N ALA A 164 -2.61 -12.54 5.80
CA ALA A 164 -2.13 -11.26 5.30
C ALA A 164 -1.28 -11.46 4.04
N VAL A 165 -1.31 -10.48 3.12
CA VAL A 165 -0.36 -10.38 2.02
C VAL A 165 0.86 -9.60 2.52
N HIS A 166 2.02 -10.25 2.50
CA HIS A 166 3.28 -9.64 2.94
C HIS A 166 4.08 -9.16 1.73
N VAL A 167 4.46 -7.89 1.72
CA VAL A 167 5.38 -7.33 0.73
C VAL A 167 6.56 -6.71 1.45
N ALA A 168 7.77 -7.17 1.14
CA ALA A 168 8.99 -6.72 1.78
C ALA A 168 9.90 -5.98 0.80
N ALA A 169 10.29 -4.76 1.17
CA ALA A 169 11.29 -3.99 0.46
C ALA A 169 11.98 -3.06 1.47
N ALA A 170 13.20 -3.44 1.86
CA ALA A 170 13.93 -2.71 2.90
C ALA A 170 14.18 -1.25 2.51
N GLY A 171 13.96 -0.35 3.47
CA GLY A 171 14.18 1.10 3.33
C GLY A 171 13.16 1.83 2.47
N GLN A 172 12.05 1.19 2.08
CA GLN A 172 11.00 1.82 1.29
C GLN A 172 9.91 2.43 2.17
N THR A 173 9.28 3.50 1.68
CA THR A 173 8.24 4.26 2.38
C THR A 173 6.84 3.73 2.06
N LYS A 174 5.84 4.08 2.89
CA LYS A 174 4.42 3.76 2.67
C LYS A 174 3.95 4.00 1.24
N TRP A 175 4.20 5.21 0.72
CA TRP A 175 3.76 5.62 -0.61
C TRP A 175 4.53 4.95 -1.75
N TRP A 176 5.78 4.52 -1.52
CA TRP A 176 6.52 3.70 -2.48
C TRP A 176 5.84 2.35 -2.70
N PHE A 177 5.43 1.69 -1.60
CA PHE A 177 4.70 0.43 -1.65
C PHE A 177 3.32 0.61 -2.26
N ALA A 178 2.55 1.60 -1.77
CA ALA A 178 1.21 1.86 -2.26
C ALA A 178 1.19 2.09 -3.78
N LYS A 179 2.14 2.86 -4.33
CA LYS A 179 2.23 3.07 -5.78
C LYS A 179 2.47 1.79 -6.58
N ARG A 180 3.21 0.82 -6.03
CA ARG A 180 3.65 -0.38 -6.75
C ARG A 180 2.72 -1.58 -6.56
N PHE A 181 2.06 -1.68 -5.42
CA PHE A 181 1.34 -2.88 -5.02
C PHE A 181 -0.17 -2.67 -4.80
N LEU A 182 -0.63 -1.41 -4.74
CA LEU A 182 -2.06 -1.08 -4.66
C LEU A 182 -2.56 -0.48 -5.99
N HIS A 183 -2.22 -1.12 -7.12
CA HIS A 183 -2.72 -0.69 -8.43
C HIS A 183 -4.26 -0.70 -8.44
N PRO A 184 -4.96 0.31 -9.00
CA PRO A 184 -6.41 0.41 -8.93
C PRO A 184 -7.13 -0.84 -9.41
N ASP A 185 -6.62 -1.48 -10.45
CA ASP A 185 -7.18 -2.71 -11.02
C ASP A 185 -6.93 -3.95 -10.16
N VAL A 186 -5.92 -3.94 -9.29
CA VAL A 186 -5.61 -5.03 -8.34
C VAL A 186 -6.43 -4.90 -7.06
N VAL A 187 -6.83 -3.67 -6.70
CA VAL A 187 -7.65 -3.41 -5.50
C VAL A 187 -9.09 -3.06 -5.87
N ALA A 188 -9.50 -3.33 -7.11
CA ALA A 188 -10.78 -2.94 -7.67
C ALA A 188 -11.97 -3.63 -7.00
N GLU A 189 -11.78 -4.77 -6.34
CA GLU A 189 -12.87 -5.46 -5.62
C GLU A 189 -13.17 -4.87 -4.24
N TYR A 190 -12.28 -4.05 -3.67
CA TYR A 190 -12.48 -3.43 -2.36
C TYR A 190 -13.28 -2.11 -2.49
N ASP A 191 -14.27 -1.93 -1.62
CA ASP A 191 -15.06 -0.70 -1.52
C ASP A 191 -14.26 0.43 -0.89
N TYR A 192 -13.41 0.10 0.09
CA TYR A 192 -12.57 1.05 0.82
C TYR A 192 -11.14 0.55 1.00
N VAL A 193 -10.17 1.45 0.86
CA VAL A 193 -8.74 1.21 1.08
C VAL A 193 -8.26 2.08 2.24
N PHE A 194 -7.86 1.45 3.33
CA PHE A 194 -7.22 2.05 4.49
C PHE A 194 -5.71 2.02 4.26
N LEU A 195 -5.07 3.18 4.18
CA LEU A 195 -3.62 3.29 3.97
C LEU A 195 -2.98 3.98 5.18
N TRP A 196 -2.87 3.23 6.26
CA TRP A 196 -2.54 3.77 7.58
C TRP A 196 -1.05 3.66 7.91
N ASP A 197 -0.56 4.52 8.80
CA ASP A 197 0.73 4.35 9.46
C ASP A 197 0.60 3.34 10.63
N GLU A 198 1.71 2.76 11.06
CA GLU A 198 1.75 1.74 12.13
C GLU A 198 1.77 2.32 13.55
N ASP A 199 2.02 3.61 13.73
CA ASP A 199 2.17 4.26 15.03
C ASP A 199 0.85 4.85 15.56
N VAL A 200 -0.23 4.12 15.27
CA VAL A 200 -1.61 4.51 15.54
C VAL A 200 -2.23 3.52 16.53
N GLU A 201 -2.77 4.05 17.61
CA GLU A 201 -3.53 3.25 18.57
C GLU A 201 -5.03 3.34 18.32
N VAL A 202 -5.69 2.19 18.44
CA VAL A 202 -7.07 1.97 18.00
C VAL A 202 -7.99 1.52 19.12
N ASP A 203 -7.64 1.77 20.38
CA ASP A 203 -8.41 1.29 21.54
C ASP A 203 -9.87 1.74 21.45
N ALA A 204 -10.10 3.00 21.07
CA ALA A 204 -11.43 3.62 20.93
C ALA A 204 -11.97 3.63 19.49
N PHE A 205 -11.37 2.86 18.59
CA PHE A 205 -11.77 2.79 17.18
C PHE A 205 -12.46 1.46 16.89
N ASP A 206 -13.56 1.54 16.13
CA ASP A 206 -14.25 0.41 15.54
C ASP A 206 -14.39 0.60 14.00
N PRO A 207 -13.75 -0.24 13.17
CA PRO A 207 -13.76 -0.05 11.72
C PRO A 207 -15.13 -0.24 11.07
N ALA A 208 -16.00 -1.07 11.64
CA ALA A 208 -17.34 -1.30 11.09
C ALA A 208 -18.24 -0.08 11.33
N ARG A 209 -18.21 0.48 12.55
CA ARG A 209 -18.90 1.73 12.89
C ARG A 209 -18.36 2.90 12.08
N TYR A 210 -17.03 2.99 11.92
CA TYR A 210 -16.39 4.01 11.09
C TYR A 210 -16.91 3.95 9.64
N LEU A 211 -16.89 2.76 9.02
CA LEU A 211 -17.38 2.60 7.65
C LEU A 211 -18.89 2.83 7.52
N ALA A 212 -19.69 2.54 8.55
CA ALA A 212 -21.12 2.87 8.54
C ALA A 212 -21.33 4.38 8.42
N ILE A 213 -20.54 5.18 9.14
CA ILE A 213 -20.59 6.65 9.06
C ILE A 213 -20.07 7.13 7.71
N VAL A 214 -18.91 6.65 7.26
CA VAL A 214 -18.33 7.02 5.94
C VAL A 214 -19.34 6.80 4.81
N ARG A 215 -20.05 5.66 4.81
CA ARG A 215 -21.11 5.36 3.83
C ARG A 215 -22.31 6.29 3.96
N ARG A 216 -22.82 6.47 5.18
CA ARG A 216 -23.99 7.33 5.45
C ARG A 216 -23.74 8.78 5.04
N GLU A 217 -22.54 9.27 5.31
CA GLU A 217 -22.08 10.62 5.03
C GLU A 217 -21.58 10.81 3.59
N GLY A 218 -21.50 9.71 2.82
CA GLY A 218 -21.03 9.70 1.44
C GLY A 218 -19.61 10.22 1.27
N LEU A 219 -18.72 9.96 2.24
CA LEU A 219 -17.32 10.39 2.19
C LEU A 219 -16.53 9.50 1.23
N GLU A 220 -15.75 10.15 0.36
CA GLU A 220 -14.87 9.49 -0.62
C GLU A 220 -13.42 9.43 -0.12
N VAL A 221 -13.01 10.43 0.65
CA VAL A 221 -11.72 10.47 1.33
C VAL A 221 -11.97 10.86 2.78
N SER A 222 -11.55 10.03 3.72
CA SER A 222 -11.82 10.24 5.13
C SER A 222 -10.67 9.82 6.02
N GLN A 223 -10.73 10.19 7.29
CA GLN A 223 -9.88 9.62 8.34
C GLN A 223 -10.63 9.57 9.67
N PRO A 224 -10.24 8.69 10.61
CA PRO A 224 -10.67 8.84 11.99
C PRO A 224 -10.10 10.14 12.59
N ALA A 225 -10.80 10.72 13.54
CA ALA A 225 -10.29 11.85 14.28
C ALA A 225 -9.11 11.46 15.18
N LEU A 226 -8.22 12.42 15.44
CA LEU A 226 -7.11 12.26 16.37
C LEU A 226 -7.54 12.64 17.78
N ALA A 227 -7.38 11.71 18.71
CA ALA A 227 -7.68 11.89 20.12
C ALA A 227 -6.80 12.99 20.73
N ARG A 228 -7.28 13.58 21.84
CA ARG A 228 -6.46 14.44 22.70
C ARG A 228 -5.20 13.69 23.14
N GLY A 229 -4.05 14.36 23.03
CA GLY A 229 -2.74 13.77 23.34
C GLY A 229 -2.02 13.15 22.15
N SER A 230 -2.63 13.12 20.96
CA SER A 230 -1.96 12.74 19.72
C SER A 230 -0.92 13.78 19.28
N GLU A 231 0.08 13.37 18.49
CA GLU A 231 0.86 14.31 17.68
C GLU A 231 -0.02 14.85 16.54
N ILE A 232 -0.52 16.08 16.70
CA ILE A 232 -1.44 16.73 15.76
C ILE A 232 -0.68 17.81 14.99
N HIS A 233 -0.50 17.59 13.69
CA HIS A 233 0.14 18.56 12.79
C HIS A 233 -0.84 19.60 12.23
N HIS A 234 -2.09 19.19 12.00
CA HIS A 234 -3.14 20.03 11.43
C HIS A 234 -4.39 19.99 12.29
N GLY A 235 -4.86 21.16 12.76
CA GLY A 235 -5.97 21.24 13.72
C GLY A 235 -7.28 20.61 13.26
N ILE A 236 -7.51 20.50 11.94
CA ILE A 236 -8.68 19.81 11.37
C ILE A 236 -8.67 18.30 11.62
N THR A 237 -7.55 17.66 11.96
CA THR A 237 -7.57 16.22 12.29
C THR A 237 -7.95 15.97 13.74
N ALA A 238 -7.96 17.01 14.57
CA ALA A 238 -8.30 16.87 15.98
C ALA A 238 -9.79 16.54 16.15
N ARG A 239 -10.07 15.61 17.06
CA ARG A 239 -11.44 15.24 17.42
C ARG A 239 -12.23 16.46 17.94
N GLN A 240 -13.36 16.73 17.31
CA GLN A 240 -14.30 17.76 17.69
C GLN A 240 -15.40 17.16 18.58
N THR A 241 -15.16 17.18 19.89
CA THR A 241 -16.20 16.91 20.88
C THR A 241 -16.85 18.24 21.23
N VAL A 242 -18.07 18.51 20.73
CA VAL A 242 -18.91 19.71 21.00
C VAL A 242 -18.33 20.70 22.01
N ALA A 243 -17.93 21.88 21.57
CA ALA A 243 -17.63 22.98 22.48
C ALA A 243 -18.30 24.26 21.96
N GLY A 244 -19.53 24.55 22.44
CA GLY A 244 -20.09 25.89 22.22
C GLY A 244 -21.59 26.15 22.42
N GLY A 245 -22.46 25.14 22.51
CA GLY A 245 -23.88 25.37 22.85
C GLY A 245 -24.89 24.58 22.02
N GLY A 246 -25.67 23.75 22.70
CA GLY A 246 -27.04 23.39 22.30
C GLY A 246 -27.27 22.38 21.17
N GLY A 247 -26.24 21.88 20.48
CA GLY A 247 -26.39 20.84 19.45
C GLY A 247 -25.63 19.56 19.80
N GLU A 248 -26.20 18.41 19.45
CA GLU A 248 -25.49 17.13 19.46
C GLU A 248 -24.20 17.25 18.64
N GLY A 249 -23.10 16.69 19.13
CA GLY A 249 -21.86 16.62 18.36
C GLY A 249 -22.07 15.74 17.16
N GLY A 250 -21.69 16.26 15.99
CA GLY A 250 -21.74 15.48 14.77
C GLY A 250 -20.76 14.31 14.83
N ASP A 251 -21.14 13.20 14.18
CA ASP A 251 -20.25 12.07 13.96
C ASP A 251 -19.07 12.42 13.04
N VAL A 252 -19.17 13.52 12.28
CA VAL A 252 -18.19 13.97 11.29
C VAL A 252 -18.08 15.48 11.28
N HIS A 253 -16.86 15.98 11.08
CA HIS A 253 -16.62 17.34 10.64
C HIS A 253 -15.80 17.39 9.36
N ARG A 254 -16.00 18.44 8.57
CA ARG A 254 -15.32 18.68 7.30
C ARG A 254 -14.58 20.01 7.26
N ARG A 255 -14.66 20.76 8.36
CA ARG A 255 -14.14 22.12 8.53
C ARG A 255 -13.53 22.29 9.90
N PHE A 256 -12.51 23.12 9.97
CA PHE A 256 -11.88 23.57 11.20
C PHE A 256 -11.85 25.10 11.25
N TYR A 257 -12.12 25.66 12.42
CA TYR A 257 -12.07 27.11 12.63
C TYR A 257 -10.83 27.49 13.41
N ARG A 258 -10.09 28.47 12.89
CA ARG A 258 -8.90 29.02 13.54
C ARG A 258 -8.84 30.51 13.37
N ARG A 259 -8.84 31.23 14.49
CA ARG A 259 -8.72 32.70 14.49
C ARG A 259 -7.32 33.19 14.13
N ALA A 260 -6.28 32.45 14.55
CA ALA A 260 -4.88 32.73 14.27
C ALA A 260 -4.51 32.49 12.79
N ARG A 261 -3.48 33.16 12.30
CA ARG A 261 -3.01 33.04 10.90
C ARG A 261 -2.29 31.70 10.65
N PRO A 262 -2.46 31.07 9.46
CA PRO A 262 -3.49 31.38 8.47
C PRO A 262 -4.89 31.10 9.04
N ARG A 263 -5.81 32.04 8.85
CA ARG A 263 -7.16 31.98 9.42
C ARG A 263 -7.97 30.91 8.71
N CYS A 264 -8.78 30.17 9.46
CA CYS A 264 -9.84 29.33 8.93
C CYS A 264 -11.17 29.85 9.47
N ASP A 265 -12.03 30.28 8.55
CA ASP A 265 -13.36 30.85 8.80
C ASP A 265 -14.39 30.25 7.83
N GLU A 266 -15.62 30.77 7.83
CA GLU A 266 -16.70 30.29 6.95
C GLU A 266 -16.34 30.36 5.46
N GLY A 267 -15.63 31.41 5.05
CA GLY A 267 -15.23 31.60 3.65
C GLY A 267 -14.09 30.69 3.20
N SER A 268 -13.45 29.98 4.12
CA SER A 268 -12.30 29.12 3.82
C SER A 268 -12.75 27.81 3.16
N THR A 269 -12.61 27.65 1.85
CA THR A 269 -13.03 26.45 1.10
C THR A 269 -11.86 25.52 0.71
N ALA A 270 -10.63 25.90 1.10
CA ALA A 270 -9.42 25.19 0.74
C ALA A 270 -8.80 24.41 1.91
N PRO A 271 -8.06 23.33 1.60
CA PRO A 271 -7.11 22.72 2.51
C PRO A 271 -6.15 23.73 3.17
N PRO A 272 -5.81 23.56 4.46
CA PRO A 272 -6.27 22.50 5.35
C PRO A 272 -7.53 22.89 6.15
N CYS A 273 -8.21 24.00 5.80
CA CYS A 273 -9.34 24.51 6.58
C CYS A 273 -10.63 23.73 6.36
N THR A 274 -10.85 23.23 5.14
CA THR A 274 -12.07 22.51 4.74
C THR A 274 -11.75 21.40 3.76
N GLY A 275 -12.45 20.26 3.87
CA GLY A 275 -12.37 19.14 2.93
C GLY A 275 -10.96 18.55 2.85
N TRP A 276 -10.35 18.30 4.01
CA TRP A 276 -8.96 17.86 4.11
C TRP A 276 -8.79 16.77 5.17
N VAL A 277 -7.92 15.82 4.87
CA VAL A 277 -7.44 14.79 5.79
C VAL A 277 -5.92 14.67 5.63
N GLU A 278 -5.26 14.23 6.70
CA GLU A 278 -3.84 13.98 6.73
C GLU A 278 -3.50 12.61 6.11
N MET A 279 -2.34 12.52 5.49
CA MET A 279 -1.87 11.30 4.81
C MET A 279 -1.46 10.15 5.74
N MET A 280 -1.54 10.31 7.06
CA MET A 280 -1.13 9.32 8.05
C MET A 280 -2.14 8.17 8.15
N VAL A 281 -3.43 8.46 8.34
CA VAL A 281 -4.52 7.45 8.44
C VAL A 281 -5.67 7.68 7.46
N PRO A 282 -5.41 7.94 6.16
CA PRO A 282 -6.47 8.13 5.19
C PRO A 282 -7.18 6.82 4.88
N VAL A 283 -8.46 6.97 4.55
CA VAL A 283 -9.33 5.95 4.00
C VAL A 283 -9.91 6.48 2.71
N PHE A 284 -9.79 5.71 1.64
CA PHE A 284 -10.25 6.07 0.31
C PHE A 284 -11.39 5.15 -0.10
N SER A 285 -12.42 5.70 -0.74
CA SER A 285 -13.30 4.88 -1.56
C SER A 285 -12.52 4.29 -2.75
N ARG A 286 -13.06 3.23 -3.36
CA ARG A 286 -12.51 2.65 -4.60
C ARG A 286 -12.25 3.72 -5.68
N ALA A 287 -13.22 4.61 -5.88
CA ALA A 287 -13.13 5.65 -6.89
C ALA A 287 -12.05 6.70 -6.55
N ALA A 288 -12.03 7.16 -5.30
CA ALA A 288 -11.02 8.11 -4.84
C ALA A 288 -9.61 7.52 -4.89
N TRP A 289 -9.45 6.23 -4.57
CA TRP A 289 -8.18 5.54 -4.68
C TRP A 289 -7.68 5.46 -6.12
N ARG A 290 -8.54 5.13 -7.09
CA ARG A 290 -8.15 5.08 -8.52
C ARG A 290 -7.56 6.41 -8.99
N CYS A 291 -8.18 7.53 -8.62
CA CYS A 291 -7.64 8.87 -8.91
C CYS A 291 -6.35 9.16 -8.10
N THR A 292 -6.36 8.90 -6.80
CA THR A 292 -5.24 9.20 -5.89
C THR A 292 -3.98 8.42 -6.29
N TRP A 293 -4.12 7.15 -6.67
CA TRP A 293 -3.02 6.34 -7.16
C TRP A 293 -2.35 6.95 -8.40
N GLY A 294 -3.14 7.54 -9.30
CA GLY A 294 -2.63 8.29 -10.47
C GLY A 294 -1.85 9.56 -10.08
N MET A 295 -2.25 10.21 -8.98
CA MET A 295 -1.58 11.39 -8.44
C MET A 295 -0.22 11.06 -7.81
N VAL A 296 -0.09 9.89 -7.17
CA VAL A 296 1.19 9.43 -6.60
C VAL A 296 2.23 9.25 -7.71
N GLN A 297 3.32 10.01 -7.63
CA GLN A 297 4.38 10.03 -8.63
C GLN A 297 5.30 8.81 -8.48
N ASN A 298 5.68 8.18 -9.59
CA ASN A 298 6.50 6.95 -9.56
C ASN A 298 7.88 7.12 -8.92
N ASP A 299 8.46 8.33 -9.03
CA ASP A 299 9.80 8.70 -8.60
C ASP A 299 9.84 9.45 -7.25
N LEU A 300 8.69 9.83 -6.70
CA LEU A 300 8.59 10.44 -5.37
C LEU A 300 8.05 9.41 -4.39
N VAL A 301 8.75 9.24 -3.27
CA VAL A 301 8.50 8.10 -2.37
C VAL A 301 7.87 8.54 -1.06
N HIS A 302 8.00 9.79 -0.64
CA HIS A 302 7.49 10.24 0.67
C HIS A 302 6.02 10.66 0.65
N GLY A 303 5.49 11.05 -0.51
CA GLY A 303 4.09 11.46 -0.67
C GLY A 303 3.72 12.82 -0.06
N TRP A 304 4.66 13.54 0.58
CA TRP A 304 4.39 14.84 1.20
C TRP A 304 3.79 15.85 0.21
N GLY A 305 2.70 16.51 0.61
CA GLY A 305 1.92 17.43 -0.23
C GLY A 305 0.73 16.80 -0.96
N LEU A 306 0.64 15.46 -1.03
CA LEU A 306 -0.51 14.77 -1.63
C LEU A 306 -1.82 15.08 -0.90
N ASP A 307 -1.79 15.15 0.43
CA ASP A 307 -2.89 15.52 1.32
C ASP A 307 -3.58 16.84 0.92
N TYR A 308 -2.83 17.83 0.44
CA TYR A 308 -3.40 19.08 -0.09
C TYR A 308 -4.15 18.92 -1.42
N LYS A 309 -3.99 17.78 -2.10
CA LYS A 309 -4.58 17.48 -3.41
C LYS A 309 -5.56 16.31 -3.38
N LEU A 310 -5.65 15.52 -2.30
CA LEU A 310 -6.57 14.38 -2.20
C LEU A 310 -8.03 14.76 -2.47
N GLY A 311 -8.46 15.98 -2.12
CA GLY A 311 -9.81 16.47 -2.41
C GLY A 311 -10.15 16.56 -3.90
N TYR A 312 -9.16 16.62 -4.81
CA TYR A 312 -9.38 16.51 -6.26
C TYR A 312 -9.83 15.12 -6.70
N CYS A 313 -9.60 14.11 -5.87
CA CYS A 313 -10.03 12.74 -6.11
C CYS A 313 -11.34 12.39 -5.39
N ALA A 314 -11.92 13.31 -4.62
CA ALA A 314 -13.25 13.13 -4.07
C ALA A 314 -14.27 13.40 -5.18
N GLN A 315 -15.10 12.42 -5.54
CA GLN A 315 -16.10 12.56 -6.60
C GLN A 315 -17.17 13.60 -6.20
N GLY A 316 -17.01 14.83 -6.68
CA GLY A 316 -17.90 15.96 -6.35
C GLY A 316 -17.20 17.01 -5.48
N ASP A 317 -17.96 17.75 -4.68
CA ASP A 317 -17.42 18.82 -3.84
C ASP A 317 -16.62 18.26 -2.64
N ARG A 318 -15.31 18.52 -2.59
CA ARG A 318 -14.44 18.12 -1.47
C ARG A 318 -14.92 18.61 -0.11
N THR A 319 -15.63 19.74 -0.03
CA THR A 319 -16.15 20.27 1.23
C THR A 319 -17.24 19.40 1.84
N MET A 320 -17.85 18.52 1.03
CA MET A 320 -18.88 17.56 1.42
C MET A 320 -18.35 16.11 1.42
N LYS A 321 -17.43 15.81 0.50
CA LYS A 321 -16.94 14.45 0.24
C LYS A 321 -15.66 14.07 0.98
N VAL A 322 -15.01 15.03 1.63
CA VAL A 322 -13.80 14.81 2.43
C VAL A 322 -14.05 15.21 3.88
N GLY A 323 -13.74 14.34 4.83
CA GLY A 323 -14.08 14.60 6.23
C GLY A 323 -13.38 13.72 7.26
N VAL A 324 -13.43 14.17 8.50
CA VAL A 324 -12.88 13.52 9.69
C VAL A 324 -14.03 12.97 10.52
N VAL A 325 -13.97 11.68 10.87
CA VAL A 325 -15.01 11.02 11.68
C VAL A 325 -14.68 11.18 13.16
N ASP A 326 -15.48 11.94 13.90
CA ASP A 326 -15.25 12.30 15.31
C ASP A 326 -15.68 11.22 16.30
N SER A 327 -16.73 10.48 15.97
CA SER A 327 -17.26 9.43 16.85
C SER A 327 -16.35 8.20 16.89
N GLU A 328 -15.50 8.01 15.88
CA GLU A 328 -14.53 6.92 15.76
C GLU A 328 -13.12 7.51 15.62
N TYR A 329 -12.33 7.43 16.67
CA TYR A 329 -11.07 8.16 16.78
C TYR A 329 -9.90 7.27 17.20
N VAL A 330 -8.71 7.71 16.82
CA VAL A 330 -7.44 7.01 17.05
C VAL A 330 -6.44 7.92 17.78
N MET A 331 -5.39 7.35 18.36
CA MET A 331 -4.30 8.12 18.96
C MET A 331 -3.02 7.95 18.13
N HIS A 332 -2.50 9.05 17.59
CA HIS A 332 -1.26 9.05 16.83
C HIS A 332 -0.08 9.32 17.76
N ARG A 333 0.84 8.35 17.86
CA ARG A 333 1.98 8.40 18.77
C ARG A 333 3.17 9.19 18.22
N GLY A 334 3.26 9.37 16.90
CA GLY A 334 4.37 10.08 16.27
C GLY A 334 5.69 9.33 16.42
N ILE A 335 5.65 7.99 16.44
CA ILE A 335 6.83 7.15 16.60
C ILE A 335 7.55 7.12 15.25
N PRO A 336 8.79 7.65 15.16
CA PRO A 336 9.46 7.70 13.87
C PRO A 336 9.88 6.30 13.41
N SER A 337 9.21 5.76 12.40
CA SER A 337 9.51 4.45 11.80
C SER A 337 10.76 4.46 10.91
N LEU A 338 11.11 5.62 10.34
CA LEU A 338 12.22 5.80 9.39
C LEU A 338 13.39 6.61 9.98
N GLY A 339 14.63 6.16 9.74
CA GLY A 339 15.86 6.85 10.16
C GLY A 339 16.80 6.07 11.08
N GLY A 340 16.48 4.81 11.38
CA GLY A 340 17.28 3.93 12.25
C GLY A 340 18.30 3.02 11.55
N GLY A 341 18.56 3.21 10.25
CA GLY A 341 19.46 2.37 9.45
C GLY A 341 20.50 3.18 8.68
N GLY A 342 21.69 2.59 8.44
CA GLY A 342 22.72 3.15 7.57
C GLY A 342 23.93 3.81 8.26
N GLY A 343 24.16 3.59 9.56
CA GLY A 343 25.33 4.15 10.27
C GLY A 343 25.18 5.61 10.73
N TRP A 344 24.00 6.20 10.54
CA TRP A 344 23.63 7.52 11.05
C TRP A 344 23.03 7.37 12.45
N SER A 345 23.18 8.39 13.30
CA SER A 345 22.39 8.46 14.53
C SER A 345 20.90 8.61 14.17
N ALA A 346 20.01 8.09 15.02
CA ALA A 346 18.57 8.17 14.79
C ALA A 346 18.07 9.62 14.61
N SER A 347 18.68 10.60 15.28
CA SER A 347 18.36 12.02 15.09
C SER A 347 18.79 12.54 13.71
N ALA A 348 20.01 12.24 13.28
CA ALA A 348 20.52 12.68 11.98
C ALA A 348 19.76 12.03 10.82
N GLY A 349 19.43 10.73 10.94
CA GLY A 349 18.58 10.02 9.98
C GLY A 349 17.21 10.67 9.83
N ARG A 350 16.53 11.00 10.93
CA ARG A 350 15.22 11.69 10.91
C ARG A 350 15.27 13.05 10.22
N ILE A 351 16.32 13.83 10.47
CA ILE A 351 16.49 15.14 9.82
C ILE A 351 16.70 14.97 8.31
N ALA A 352 17.51 13.99 7.90
CA ALA A 352 17.75 13.69 6.49
C ALA A 352 16.46 13.26 5.77
N VAL A 353 15.65 12.38 6.39
CA VAL A 353 14.34 11.97 5.87
C VAL A 353 13.43 13.19 5.73
N ARG A 354 13.25 14.01 6.76
CA ARG A 354 12.41 15.23 6.69
C ARG A 354 12.86 16.20 5.60
N ARG A 355 14.18 16.40 5.44
CA ARG A 355 14.73 17.24 4.38
C ARG A 355 14.41 16.68 2.99
N ARG A 356 14.52 15.36 2.82
CA ARG A 356 14.17 14.69 1.57
C ARG A 356 12.66 14.77 1.29
N SER A 357 11.82 14.51 2.28
CA SER A 357 10.35 14.63 2.16
C SER A 357 9.94 16.04 1.73
N PHE A 358 10.53 17.07 2.34
CA PHE A 358 10.28 18.46 1.97
C PHE A 358 10.72 18.75 0.52
N ALA A 359 11.89 18.26 0.11
CA ALA A 359 12.35 18.43 -1.27
C ALA A 359 11.40 17.77 -2.29
N GLU A 360 10.92 16.56 -2.01
CA GLU A 360 9.94 15.86 -2.86
C GLU A 360 8.60 16.60 -2.93
N MET A 361 8.13 17.15 -1.80
CA MET A 361 6.93 17.99 -1.77
C MET A 361 7.07 19.22 -2.69
N GLN A 362 8.24 19.89 -2.69
CA GLN A 362 8.48 21.02 -3.59
C GLN A 362 8.48 20.59 -5.07
N ILE A 363 9.02 19.41 -5.37
CA ILE A 363 8.96 18.84 -6.73
C ILE A 363 7.51 18.56 -7.13
N PHE A 364 6.72 17.91 -6.27
CA PHE A 364 5.31 17.62 -6.52
C PHE A 364 4.51 18.91 -6.75
N ASN A 365 4.66 19.90 -5.87
CA ASN A 365 3.96 21.18 -5.99
C ASN A 365 4.32 21.93 -7.28
N ARG A 366 5.59 21.86 -7.71
CA ARG A 366 6.02 22.43 -8.99
C ARG A 366 5.37 21.69 -10.16
N ARG A 367 5.42 20.35 -10.18
CA ARG A 367 4.81 19.53 -11.24
C ARG A 367 3.30 19.77 -11.35
N TRP A 368 2.61 19.89 -10.22
CA TRP A 368 1.20 20.24 -10.20
C TRP A 368 0.94 21.58 -10.90
N LYS A 369 1.69 22.63 -10.53
CA LYS A 369 1.56 23.96 -11.14
C LYS A 369 1.87 23.94 -12.65
N GLU A 370 2.92 23.23 -13.05
CA GLU A 370 3.30 23.07 -14.46
C GLU A 370 2.21 22.33 -15.24
N ALA A 371 1.64 21.25 -14.70
CA ALA A 371 0.56 20.50 -15.32
C ALA A 371 -0.72 21.35 -15.49
N VAL A 372 -1.11 22.09 -14.44
CA VAL A 372 -2.25 23.02 -14.50
C VAL A 372 -2.03 24.12 -15.55
N ALA A 373 -0.82 24.67 -15.64
CA ALA A 373 -0.52 25.71 -16.62
C ALA A 373 -0.46 25.18 -18.06
N ALA A 374 -0.06 23.92 -18.26
CA ALA A 374 0.08 23.30 -19.57
C ALA A 374 -1.23 22.70 -20.12
N ASP A 375 -2.15 22.30 -19.24
CA ASP A 375 -3.42 21.69 -19.64
C ASP A 375 -4.50 22.76 -19.84
N ALA A 376 -4.54 23.33 -21.06
CA ALA A 376 -5.54 24.33 -21.43
C ALA A 376 -6.99 23.79 -21.44
N SER A 377 -7.18 22.47 -21.40
CA SER A 377 -8.51 21.85 -21.37
C SER A 377 -9.01 21.55 -19.96
N TRP A 378 -8.13 21.62 -18.97
CA TRP A 378 -8.47 21.34 -17.58
C TRP A 378 -8.98 22.60 -16.87
N ALA A 379 -10.18 22.50 -16.32
CA ALA A 379 -10.74 23.50 -15.43
C ALA A 379 -10.53 23.06 -13.98
N ASP A 380 -9.95 23.92 -13.15
CA ASP A 380 -9.83 23.65 -11.72
C ASP A 380 -11.24 23.56 -11.11
N PRO A 381 -11.67 22.41 -10.55
CA PRO A 381 -12.97 22.30 -9.88
C PRO A 381 -13.01 23.11 -8.57
N TYR A 382 -11.86 23.57 -8.07
CA TYR A 382 -11.72 24.33 -6.83
C TYR A 382 -10.88 25.58 -7.03
N PRO A 383 -11.30 26.51 -7.91
CA PRO A 383 -10.54 27.73 -8.15
C PRO A 383 -10.39 28.47 -6.82
N GLU A 384 -9.17 28.91 -6.51
CA GLU A 384 -8.96 29.79 -5.37
C GLU A 384 -9.79 31.05 -5.63
N THR A 385 -10.83 31.28 -4.82
CA THR A 385 -11.52 32.57 -4.82
C THR A 385 -10.48 33.61 -4.45
N ALA A 386 -10.10 34.47 -5.41
CA ALA A 386 -9.23 35.60 -5.14
C ALA A 386 -9.78 36.32 -3.91
N ALA A 387 -8.96 36.43 -2.87
CA ALA A 387 -9.34 37.16 -1.67
C ALA A 387 -9.75 38.57 -2.10
N ALA A 388 -11.04 38.89 -1.94
CA ALA A 388 -11.56 40.24 -2.14
C ALA A 388 -11.02 41.19 -1.06
#